data_AF-A0A0K8VQE4-F1
#
_entry.id   AF-A0A0K8VQE4-F1
#
_cell.length_a   1.000
_cell.length_b   1.000
_cell.length_c   1.000
_cell.angle_alpha   90.00
_cell.angle_beta   90.00
_cell.angle_gamma   90.00
#
_symmetry.space_group_name_H-M   'P 1'
#
loop_
_entity.id
_entity.type
_entity.pdbx_description
1 polymer ?
#
loop_
_entity_poly.entity_id
_entity_poly.type
_entity_poly.pdbx_seq_one_letter_code
_entity_poly.pdbx_strand_id
1 'polypeptide(L)'
;MANVLRNVEPSQKKLQSTDGRKSIKSCVKEIFIDRRIWTKAETKAFLNAYISRKDEFRNVRQKKIAMQNVLSDLERQGVLYQTTTVDMLSSKFRNLVKAYRQSIGKRMFAVPCIAPFMDLMDEIFSNNARVSETRSVKSAQPPNN
;
A
#
# COMPACT_ATOMS: atom_id res chain seq x y z
N MET A 1 10.67 -75.98 23.75
CA MET A 1 10.90 -74.66 23.15
C MET A 1 11.32 -74.90 21.71
N ALA A 2 10.50 -74.49 20.74
CA ALA A 2 10.64 -74.88 19.34
C ALA A 2 11.76 -74.13 18.62
N ASN A 3 12.48 -74.85 17.74
CA ASN A 3 13.41 -74.36 16.71
C ASN A 3 12.74 -73.33 15.78
N VAL A 4 13.52 -72.47 15.11
CA VAL A 4 13.63 -72.45 13.63
C VAL A 4 14.71 -71.46 13.16
N LEU A 5 15.37 -71.89 12.09
CA LEU A 5 16.54 -71.42 11.38
C LEU A 5 16.39 -70.08 10.62
N ARG A 6 17.55 -69.44 10.38
CA ARG A 6 17.84 -68.48 9.31
C ARG A 6 17.42 -69.03 7.94
N ASN A 7 16.92 -68.16 7.05
CA ASN A 7 17.07 -68.18 5.58
C ASN A 7 16.60 -66.81 5.04
N VAL A 8 17.48 -65.95 4.51
CA VAL A 8 17.89 -65.80 3.08
C VAL A 8 16.76 -65.30 2.17
N GLU A 9 16.88 -64.02 1.79
CA GLU A 9 16.22 -63.34 0.65
C GLU A 9 16.61 -64.06 -0.66
N PRO A 10 15.69 -64.26 -1.61
CA PRO A 10 15.69 -63.35 -2.77
C PRO A 10 14.31 -63.20 -3.43
N SER A 11 13.98 -62.02 -3.98
CA SER A 11 13.72 -61.90 -5.43
C SER A 11 13.31 -60.50 -5.87
N GLN A 12 14.10 -60.03 -6.83
CA GLN A 12 13.85 -58.91 -7.72
C GLN A 12 12.52 -59.06 -8.48
N LYS A 13 11.72 -57.98 -8.53
CA LYS A 13 10.93 -57.64 -9.72
C LYS A 13 11.02 -56.14 -9.99
N LYS A 14 11.94 -55.83 -10.90
CA LYS A 14 12.03 -54.60 -11.68
C LYS A 14 10.87 -54.58 -12.67
N LEU A 15 10.06 -53.53 -12.66
CA LEU A 15 9.27 -53.13 -13.83
C LEU A 15 9.49 -51.63 -14.06
N GLN A 16 10.35 -51.35 -15.04
CA GLN A 16 10.45 -50.05 -15.70
C GLN A 16 9.52 -50.08 -16.92
N SER A 17 8.65 -49.09 -17.07
CA SER A 17 8.21 -48.53 -18.36
C SER A 17 7.34 -47.31 -18.07
N THR A 18 7.81 -46.08 -18.31
CA THR A 18 7.68 -45.30 -19.56
C THR A 18 6.22 -45.07 -19.97
N ASP A 19 5.70 -43.85 -19.77
CA ASP A 19 5.50 -42.85 -20.82
C ASP A 19 4.86 -41.60 -20.19
N GLY A 20 5.21 -40.43 -20.70
CA GLY A 20 4.79 -39.16 -20.13
C GLY A 20 3.54 -38.59 -20.76
N ARG A 21 2.88 -37.66 -20.04
CA ARG A 21 2.41 -36.41 -20.64
C ARG A 21 1.93 -35.42 -19.59
N LYS A 22 2.31 -34.17 -19.83
CA LYS A 22 1.95 -32.93 -19.15
C LYS A 22 0.45 -32.81 -18.84
N SER A 23 0.13 -32.26 -17.67
CA SER A 23 -1.03 -31.39 -17.45
C SER A 23 -0.79 -30.54 -16.20
N ILE A 24 -0.05 -29.43 -16.32
CA ILE A 24 -0.59 -28.06 -16.29
C ILE A 24 -1.80 -27.90 -15.36
N LYS A 25 -1.54 -27.30 -14.19
CA LYS A 25 -2.26 -26.16 -13.60
C LYS A 25 -1.44 -25.79 -12.36
N SER A 26 -0.43 -24.91 -12.49
CA SER A 26 -0.69 -23.48 -12.44
C SER A 26 -1.86 -23.23 -11.49
N CYS A 27 -1.57 -23.12 -10.19
CA CYS A 27 -2.43 -22.32 -9.32
C CYS A 27 -2.18 -20.86 -9.75
N VAL A 28 -2.78 -20.55 -10.90
CA VAL A 28 -3.00 -19.21 -11.41
C VAL A 28 -3.56 -18.44 -10.25
N LYS A 29 -2.76 -17.46 -9.79
CA LYS A 29 -3.20 -16.21 -9.19
C LYS A 29 -4.28 -16.46 -8.13
N GLU A 30 -3.91 -16.31 -6.87
CA GLU A 30 -4.83 -15.63 -5.98
C GLU A 30 -5.09 -14.27 -6.62
N ILE A 31 -6.12 -14.25 -7.47
CA ILE A 31 -6.83 -13.06 -7.84
C ILE A 31 -7.45 -12.67 -6.51
N PHE A 32 -6.67 -11.95 -5.71
CA PHE A 32 -7.15 -11.22 -4.57
C PHE A 32 -8.09 -10.19 -5.18
N ILE A 33 -9.31 -10.60 -5.51
CA ILE A 33 -10.42 -9.70 -5.73
C ILE A 33 -10.70 -9.19 -4.34
N ASP A 34 -9.89 -8.19 -4.02
CA ASP A 34 -9.80 -7.36 -2.84
C ASP A 34 -11.18 -6.76 -2.59
N ARG A 35 -12.09 -7.57 -2.04
CA ARG A 35 -13.37 -7.12 -1.49
C ARG A 35 -13.16 -6.51 -0.11
N ARG A 36 -11.97 -5.98 0.18
CA ARG A 36 -11.79 -5.15 1.35
C ARG A 36 -12.65 -3.90 1.20
N ILE A 37 -13.63 -3.79 2.08
CA ILE A 37 -14.44 -2.59 2.21
C ILE A 37 -13.66 -1.61 3.08
N TRP A 38 -13.31 -0.46 2.51
CA TRP A 38 -12.71 0.64 3.23
C TRP A 38 -13.82 1.50 3.84
N THR A 39 -13.89 1.54 5.15
CA THR A 39 -14.84 2.39 5.86
C THR A 39 -14.48 3.87 5.68
N LYS A 40 -15.45 4.75 5.96
CA LYS A 40 -15.22 6.20 5.94
C LYS A 40 -14.17 6.61 6.98
N ALA A 41 -14.20 5.98 8.16
CA ALA A 41 -13.26 6.23 9.23
C ALA A 41 -11.83 5.81 8.84
N GLU A 42 -11.65 4.59 8.33
CA GLU A 42 -10.35 4.12 7.82
C GLU A 42 -9.83 5.02 6.70
N THR A 43 -10.68 5.41 5.75
CA THR A 43 -10.27 6.27 4.63
C THR A 43 -9.84 7.65 5.13
N LYS A 44 -10.57 8.24 6.09
CA LYS A 44 -10.23 9.52 6.70
C LYS A 44 -8.89 9.45 7.45
N ALA A 45 -8.73 8.43 8.30
CA ALA A 45 -7.50 8.22 9.06
C ALA A 45 -6.30 8.01 8.13
N PHE A 46 -6.49 7.22 7.06
CA PHE A 46 -5.47 7.02 6.03
C PHE A 46 -5.02 8.33 5.40
N LEU A 47 -5.95 9.17 4.93
CA LEU A 47 -5.60 10.44 4.30
C LEU A 47 -4.92 11.40 5.27
N ASN A 48 -5.35 11.46 6.54
CA ASN A 48 -4.69 12.27 7.57
C ASN A 48 -3.26 11.80 7.86
N ALA A 49 -3.04 10.49 7.99
CA ALA A 49 -1.72 9.93 8.20
C ALA A 49 -0.81 10.18 6.98
N TYR A 50 -1.36 10.09 5.77
CA TYR A 50 -0.65 10.43 4.54
C TYR A 50 -0.21 11.91 4.52
N ILE A 51 -1.13 12.84 4.85
CA ILE A 51 -0.85 14.28 4.92
C ILE A 51 0.25 14.56 5.94
N SER A 52 0.17 13.94 7.12
CA SER A 52 1.16 14.10 8.19
C SER A 52 2.58 13.68 7.77
N ARG A 53 2.69 12.74 6.82
CA ARG A 53 3.96 12.24 6.26
C ARG A 53 4.22 12.70 4.83
N LYS A 54 3.49 13.70 4.34
CA LYS A 54 3.52 14.13 2.92
C LYS A 54 4.94 14.43 2.41
N ASP A 55 5.82 14.92 3.28
CA ASP A 55 7.21 15.22 2.95
C ASP A 55 8.07 13.98 2.65
N GLU A 56 7.75 12.82 3.25
CA GLU A 56 8.42 11.55 2.96
C GLU A 56 8.14 11.06 1.52
N PHE A 57 7.03 11.50 0.93
CA PHE A 57 6.65 11.15 -0.44
C PHE A 57 7.32 12.01 -1.52
N ARG A 58 8.09 13.03 -1.13
CA ARG A 58 8.87 13.87 -2.07
C ARG A 58 9.94 13.05 -2.81
N ASN A 59 10.55 12.09 -2.12
CA ASN A 59 11.56 11.22 -2.72
C ASN A 59 10.90 10.00 -3.39
N VAL A 60 10.98 9.94 -4.73
CA VAL A 60 10.40 8.86 -5.53
C VAL A 60 10.90 7.47 -5.14
N ARG A 61 12.15 7.35 -4.67
CA ARG A 61 12.75 6.06 -4.25
C ARG A 61 12.25 5.59 -2.89
N GLN A 62 11.73 6.51 -2.07
CA GLN A 62 11.30 6.23 -0.70
C GLN A 62 9.79 6.10 -0.55
N LYS A 63 9.00 6.21 -1.63
CA LYS A 63 7.53 6.10 -1.58
C LYS A 63 7.02 4.83 -0.90
N LYS A 64 7.70 3.69 -1.11
CA LYS A 64 7.32 2.43 -0.45
C LYS A 64 7.53 2.49 1.07
N ILE A 65 8.65 3.08 1.50
CA ILE A 65 8.98 3.28 2.92
C ILE A 65 8.00 4.28 3.55
N ALA A 66 7.73 5.39 2.87
CA ALA A 66 6.75 6.38 3.31
C ALA A 66 5.35 5.74 3.49
N MET A 67 4.94 4.88 2.55
CA MET A 67 3.67 4.18 2.65
C MET A 67 3.66 3.12 3.78
N GLN A 68 4.79 2.47 4.05
CA GLN A 68 4.96 1.60 5.21
C GLN A 68 4.80 2.38 6.52
N ASN A 69 5.37 3.57 6.61
CA ASN A 69 5.25 4.43 7.79
C ASN A 69 3.80 4.87 8.02
N VAL A 70 3.07 5.21 6.95
CA VAL A 70 1.63 5.49 7.02
C VAL A 70 0.86 4.26 7.53
N LEU A 71 1.16 3.07 7.02
CA LEU A 71 0.53 1.83 7.49
C LEU A 71 0.78 1.61 8.98
N SER A 72 2.02 1.77 9.45
CA SER A 72 2.36 1.63 10.86
C SER A 72 1.63 2.64 11.76
N ASP A 73 1.36 3.86 11.28
CA ASP A 73 0.54 4.81 12.03
C ASP A 73 -0.91 4.36 12.14
N LEU A 74 -1.49 3.79 11.08
CA LEU A 74 -2.86 3.29 11.09
C LEU A 74 -3.02 2.07 12.00
N GLU A 75 -2.01 1.19 12.03
CA GLU A 75 -1.94 0.05 12.95
C GLU A 75 -1.84 0.54 14.40
N ARG A 76 -0.99 1.54 14.68
CA ARG A 76 -0.86 2.15 16.01
C ARG A 76 -2.15 2.84 16.48
N GLN A 77 -2.89 3.45 15.56
CA GLN A 77 -4.19 4.05 15.86
C GLN A 77 -5.30 3.00 16.08
N GLY A 78 -5.07 1.74 15.71
CA GLY A 78 -6.05 0.66 15.85
C GLY A 78 -7.29 0.84 14.96
N VAL A 79 -7.20 1.63 13.88
CA VAL A 79 -8.35 1.96 13.01
C VAL A 79 -8.60 0.92 11.92
N LEU A 80 -7.65 0.01 11.70
CA LEU A 80 -7.73 -1.01 10.65
C LEU A 80 -8.49 -2.24 11.15
N TYR A 81 -9.67 -2.50 10.60
CA TYR A 81 -10.48 -3.66 10.96
C TYR A 81 -10.03 -4.95 10.27
N GLN A 82 -9.27 -4.81 9.18
CA GLN A 82 -8.78 -5.92 8.36
C GLN A 82 -7.28 -5.78 8.18
N THR A 83 -6.60 -6.93 8.06
CA THR A 83 -5.19 -6.97 7.71
C THR A 83 -4.94 -6.16 6.46
N THR A 84 -3.99 -5.22 6.56
CA THR A 84 -3.70 -4.25 5.52
C THR A 84 -2.27 -4.41 5.08
N THR A 85 -2.05 -4.49 3.77
CA THR A 85 -0.70 -4.41 3.21
C THR A 85 -0.44 -3.04 2.60
N VAL A 86 0.83 -2.70 2.43
CA VAL A 86 1.25 -1.49 1.72
C VAL A 86 0.70 -1.44 0.29
N ASP A 87 0.56 -2.60 -0.37
CA ASP A 87 0.03 -2.69 -1.74
C ASP A 87 -1.47 -2.39 -1.79
N MET A 88 -2.25 -2.85 -0.79
CA MET A 88 -3.65 -2.49 -0.65
C MET A 88 -3.82 -0.99 -0.39
N LEU A 89 -3.00 -0.42 0.49
CA LEU A 89 -3.02 1.01 0.81
C LEU A 89 -2.67 1.86 -0.42
N SER A 90 -1.65 1.43 -1.17
CA SER A 90 -1.24 2.07 -2.44
C SER A 90 -2.33 1.99 -3.51
N SER A 91 -3.01 0.84 -3.62
CA SER A 91 -4.12 0.64 -4.55
C SER A 91 -5.32 1.50 -4.17
N LYS A 92 -5.67 1.55 -2.88
CA LYS A 92 -6.71 2.44 -2.34
C LYS A 92 -6.40 3.90 -2.65
N PHE A 93 -5.17 4.35 -2.42
CA PHE A 93 -4.75 5.71 -2.75
C PHE A 93 -4.90 6.03 -4.23
N ARG A 94 -4.40 5.15 -5.11
CA ARG A 94 -4.53 5.32 -6.56
C ARG A 94 -5.99 5.46 -7.00
N ASN A 95 -6.89 4.67 -6.42
CA ASN A 95 -8.32 4.75 -6.69
C ASN A 95 -8.94 6.07 -6.21
N LEU A 96 -8.55 6.55 -5.02
CA LEU A 96 -8.97 7.86 -4.52
C LEU A 96 -8.50 8.99 -5.44
N VAL A 97 -7.23 8.96 -5.87
CA VAL A 97 -6.69 9.95 -6.83
C VAL A 97 -7.46 9.93 -8.14
N LYS A 98 -7.77 8.74 -8.68
CA LYS A 98 -8.55 8.61 -9.91
C LYS A 98 -9.95 9.22 -9.76
N ALA A 99 -10.65 8.90 -8.68
CA ALA A 99 -11.99 9.43 -8.40
C ALA A 99 -11.96 10.96 -8.20
N TYR A 100 -10.98 11.46 -7.45
CA TYR A 100 -10.76 12.89 -7.24
C TYR A 100 -10.55 13.62 -8.58
N ARG A 101 -9.64 13.13 -9.43
CA ARG A 101 -9.37 13.74 -10.75
C ARG A 101 -10.58 13.72 -11.68
N GLN A 102 -11.44 12.71 -11.57
CA GLN A 102 -12.70 12.67 -12.31
C GLN A 102 -13.71 13.69 -11.78
N SER A 103 -13.72 13.96 -10.47
CA SER A 103 -14.62 14.92 -9.86
C SER A 103 -14.23 16.38 -10.17
N ILE A 104 -12.93 16.73 -10.18
CA ILE A 104 -12.47 18.10 -10.50
C ILE A 104 -12.85 18.53 -11.92
N GLY A 105 -12.75 17.63 -12.91
CA GLY A 105 -13.11 17.95 -14.29
C GLY A 105 -14.60 18.26 -14.49
N LYS A 106 -15.46 17.79 -13.57
CA LYS A 106 -16.90 18.05 -13.58
C LYS A 106 -17.29 19.33 -12.82
N ARG A 107 -16.40 19.88 -11.97
CA ARG A 107 -16.67 21.10 -11.18
C ARG A 107 -16.76 22.38 -12.03
N MET A 108 -16.18 22.40 -13.24
CA MET A 108 -16.21 23.61 -14.08
C MET A 108 -17.57 23.92 -14.71
N PHE A 109 -18.51 22.96 -14.74
CA PHE A 109 -19.77 23.11 -15.49
C PHE A 109 -21.04 22.79 -14.68
N ALA A 110 -20.93 22.39 -13.41
CA ALA A 110 -22.08 22.02 -12.58
C ALA A 110 -21.90 22.47 -11.13
N VAL A 111 -23.03 22.63 -10.40
CA VAL A 111 -23.08 22.93 -8.96
C VAL A 111 -22.06 22.08 -8.20
N PRO A 112 -21.25 22.66 -7.28
CA PRO A 112 -20.23 21.90 -6.55
C PRO A 112 -20.85 20.75 -5.74
N CYS A 113 -20.79 19.55 -6.28
CA CYS A 113 -21.06 18.35 -5.50
C CYS A 113 -19.83 18.07 -4.66
N ILE A 114 -19.90 18.38 -3.35
CA ILE A 114 -18.82 18.13 -2.39
C ILE A 114 -18.68 16.60 -2.24
N ALA A 115 -17.75 16.02 -2.98
CA ALA A 115 -17.44 14.60 -2.86
C ALA A 115 -16.78 14.30 -1.48
N PRO A 116 -17.01 13.12 -0.91
CA PRO A 116 -16.37 12.74 0.35
C PRO A 116 -14.83 12.88 0.26
N PHE A 117 -14.23 13.46 1.30
CA PHE A 117 -12.78 13.65 1.42
C PHE A 117 -12.14 14.60 0.39
N MET A 118 -12.92 15.44 -0.30
CA MET A 118 -12.37 16.45 -1.22
C MET A 118 -11.31 17.32 -0.55
N ASP A 119 -11.59 17.85 0.63
CA ASP A 119 -10.69 18.78 1.32
C ASP A 119 -9.33 18.14 1.62
N LEU A 120 -9.33 16.88 2.08
CA LEU A 120 -8.11 16.12 2.35
C LEU A 120 -7.33 15.82 1.06
N MET A 121 -8.03 15.52 -0.03
CA MET A 121 -7.40 15.32 -1.33
C MET A 121 -6.83 16.63 -1.89
N ASP A 122 -7.56 17.73 -1.75
CA ASP A 122 -7.12 19.08 -2.11
C ASP A 122 -5.85 19.43 -1.30
N GLU A 123 -5.79 19.11 -0.01
CA GLU A 123 -4.59 19.31 0.82
C GLU A 123 -3.39 18.47 0.36
N ILE A 124 -3.62 17.20 -0.02
CA ILE A 124 -2.57 16.33 -0.57
C ILE A 124 -1.98 16.90 -1.85
N PHE A 125 -2.81 17.47 -2.74
CA PHE A 125 -2.37 18.01 -4.03
C PHE A 125 -1.99 19.49 -3.98
N SER A 126 -2.37 20.21 -2.93
CA SER A 126 -1.95 21.59 -2.71
C SER A 126 -0.42 21.64 -2.61
N ASN A 127 0.19 22.51 -3.40
CA ASN A 127 1.64 22.62 -3.44
C ASN A 127 2.12 23.25 -2.12
N ASN A 128 2.95 22.55 -1.34
CA ASN A 128 3.58 23.09 -0.11
C ASN A 128 4.71 24.08 -0.48
N ALA A 129 4.46 25.02 -1.40
CA ALA A 129 5.46 25.97 -1.91
C ALA A 129 5.92 27.00 -0.85
N ARG A 130 5.57 26.86 0.43
CA ARG A 130 5.82 27.87 1.47
C ARG A 130 6.20 27.32 2.85
N VAL A 131 7.04 26.28 2.91
CA VAL A 131 7.89 26.09 4.10
C VAL A 131 9.33 26.43 3.73
N SER A 132 9.51 27.67 3.28
CA SER A 132 10.81 28.36 3.29
C SER A 132 10.74 29.45 4.37
N GLU A 133 10.36 29.07 5.59
CA GLU A 133 10.57 29.90 6.77
C GLU A 133 11.98 29.60 7.30
N THR A 134 13.00 30.15 6.66
CA THR A 134 14.33 30.28 7.28
C THR A 134 14.81 31.71 7.15
N ARG A 135 14.33 32.54 8.09
CA ARG A 135 15.14 33.48 8.88
C ARG A 135 16.27 34.19 8.12
N SER A 136 15.96 35.27 7.42
CA SER A 136 16.95 36.33 7.14
C SER A 136 16.63 37.55 8.00
N VAL A 137 16.89 37.41 9.30
CA VAL A 137 17.13 38.57 10.16
C VAL A 137 18.63 38.83 10.09
N LYS A 138 19.07 39.65 9.13
CA LYS A 138 20.33 40.37 9.27
C LYS A 138 20.00 41.83 9.61
N SER A 139 20.10 42.06 10.90
CA SER A 139 20.23 43.31 11.62
C SER A 139 20.64 44.52 10.77
N ALA A 140 19.87 45.59 10.94
CA ALA A 140 20.30 46.96 10.69
C ALA A 140 21.62 47.23 11.45
N GLN A 141 22.60 47.80 10.76
CA GLN A 141 23.75 48.44 11.38
C GLN A 141 23.60 49.96 11.15
N PRO A 142 23.73 50.80 12.20
CA PRO A 142 23.58 52.26 12.08
C PRO A 142 24.83 52.92 11.44
N PRO A 143 24.71 54.17 10.96
CA PRO A 143 25.81 54.86 10.29
C PRO A 143 26.86 55.31 11.31
N ASN A 144 28.13 55.06 11.02
CA ASN A 144 29.24 55.68 11.74
C ASN A 144 29.83 56.81 10.89
N ASN A 145 29.73 58.01 11.46
CA ASN A 145 30.44 59.28 11.24
C ASN A 145 31.34 59.44 10.02
#